data_AF-A0A3S4R7D0-F1
#
_entry.id   AF-A0A3S4R7D0-F1
#
_cell.length_a   1.000
_cell.length_b   1.000
_cell.length_c   1.000
_cell.angle_alpha   90.00
_cell.angle_beta   90.00
_cell.angle_gamma   90.00
#
_symmetry.space_group_name_H-M   'P 1'
#
loop_
_entity.id
_entity.type
_entity.pdbx_description
1 polymer ?
#
loop_
_entity_poly.entity_id
_entity_poly.type
_entity_poly.pdbx_seq_one_letter_code
_entity_poly.pdbx_strand_id
1 'polypeptide(L)'
;SSDGELKIEFTGVLNDEFDGFSRVFFDDIQRYGAVTNFEPESARKAFPCFEDPSPKATFQISVIVLQEMTALSNMSIASSEPYNENISLKKVSFEKTPPLSTYLAALVIGYYDYVERMHGEKPIRVYTYRGKTEQI
;
A
#
# COMPACT_ATOMS: atom_id res chain seq x y z
N SER A 1 -3.25 -10.01 -32.34
CA SER A 1 -2.47 -9.27 -31.32
C SER A 1 -1.80 -10.31 -30.45
N SER A 2 -0.47 -10.30 -30.31
CA SER A 2 0.24 -11.17 -29.38
C SER A 2 0.47 -10.42 -28.08
N ASP A 3 0.12 -11.04 -26.95
CA ASP A 3 0.40 -10.48 -25.63
C ASP A 3 1.90 -10.59 -25.31
N GLY A 4 2.46 -9.60 -24.62
CA GLY A 4 3.86 -9.56 -24.19
C GLY A 4 3.97 -9.25 -22.70
N GLU A 5 4.97 -9.81 -22.03
CA GLU A 5 5.23 -9.59 -20.60
C GLU A 5 6.53 -8.79 -20.42
N LEU A 6 6.47 -7.69 -19.66
CA LEU A 6 7.63 -6.87 -19.30
C LEU A 6 7.86 -6.96 -17.78
N LYS A 7 9.05 -7.39 -17.37
CA LYS A 7 9.48 -7.44 -15.97
C LYS A 7 10.63 -6.48 -15.76
N ILE A 8 10.51 -5.62 -14.75
CA ILE A 8 11.52 -4.63 -14.40
C ILE A 8 11.80 -4.74 -12.91
N GLU A 9 13.06 -4.97 -12.54
CA GLU A 9 13.56 -4.81 -11.18
C GLU A 9 14.11 -3.41 -11.01
N PHE A 10 13.76 -2.74 -9.91
CA PHE A 10 14.18 -1.37 -9.64
C PHE A 10 14.35 -1.15 -8.13
N THR A 11 15.01 -0.05 -7.78
CA THR A 11 15.21 0.39 -6.39
C THR A 11 15.05 1.90 -6.32
N GLY A 12 14.47 2.38 -5.22
CA GLY A 12 14.30 3.80 -4.95
C GLY A 12 14.47 4.09 -3.46
N VAL A 13 14.53 5.38 -3.11
CA VAL A 13 14.61 5.84 -1.73
C VAL A 13 13.28 6.48 -1.36
N LEU A 14 12.71 6.09 -0.21
CA LEU A 14 11.54 6.77 0.34
C LEU A 14 11.91 8.20 0.71
N ASN A 15 11.19 9.17 0.13
CA ASN A 15 11.39 10.59 0.38
C ASN A 15 10.57 11.09 1.56
N ASP A 16 10.74 12.37 1.92
CA ASP A 16 10.04 13.07 3.01
C ASP A 16 8.95 14.05 2.51
N GLU A 17 8.63 14.04 1.22
CA GLU A 17 7.87 15.11 0.53
C GLU A 17 6.38 14.81 0.34
N PHE A 18 5.83 13.78 1.01
CA PHE A 18 4.45 13.29 0.83
C PHE A 18 4.02 13.19 -0.65
N ASP A 19 4.96 12.74 -1.48
CA ASP A 19 4.82 12.70 -2.93
C ASP A 19 5.51 11.46 -3.50
N GLY A 20 4.83 10.74 -4.39
CA GLY A 20 5.28 9.43 -4.83
C GLY A 20 5.15 8.40 -3.72
N PHE A 21 6.24 7.72 -3.38
CA PHE A 21 6.30 6.81 -2.22
C PHE A 21 7.22 7.40 -1.16
N SER A 22 6.63 7.88 -0.07
CA SER A 22 7.32 8.62 0.98
C SER A 22 7.26 7.87 2.31
N ARG A 23 8.22 8.15 3.19
CA ARG A 23 8.18 7.64 4.56
C ARG A 23 7.32 8.55 5.44
N VAL A 24 6.73 7.98 6.48
CA VAL A 24 6.00 8.71 7.52
C VAL A 24 6.57 8.33 8.88
N PHE A 25 6.70 9.29 9.78
CA PHE A 25 7.27 9.05 11.11
C PHE A 25 6.17 8.98 12.17
N PHE A 26 6.24 7.95 13.01
CA PHE A 26 5.36 7.73 14.15
C PHE A 26 6.10 8.15 15.42
N ASP A 27 5.85 9.39 15.87
CA ASP A 27 6.56 10.03 16.99
C ASP A 27 6.44 9.25 18.31
N ASP A 28 5.29 8.63 18.57
CA ASP A 28 5.00 7.91 19.81
C ASP A 28 5.87 6.66 19.99
N ILE A 29 6.19 5.98 18.90
CA ILE A 29 7.00 4.75 18.89
C ILE A 29 8.38 4.94 18.27
N GLN A 30 8.70 6.13 17.77
CA GLN A 30 9.96 6.49 17.10
C GLN A 30 10.29 5.55 15.93
N ARG A 31 9.30 5.27 15.06
CA ARG A 31 9.46 4.38 13.90
C ARG A 31 8.94 4.99 12.61
N TYR A 32 9.43 4.47 11.49
CA TYR A 32 8.93 4.84 10.17
C TYR A 32 7.91 3.85 9.65
N GLY A 33 6.91 4.36 8.95
CA GLY A 33 6.10 3.65 7.96
C GLY A 33 6.29 4.28 6.58
N ALA A 34 5.40 3.96 5.65
CA ALA A 34 5.44 4.51 4.30
C ALA A 34 4.02 4.69 3.73
N VAL A 35 3.88 5.64 2.82
CA VAL A 35 2.59 5.98 2.20
C VAL A 35 2.82 6.43 0.76
N THR A 36 1.89 6.04 -0.12
CA THR A 36 1.87 6.51 -1.51
C THR A 36 0.94 7.71 -1.67
N ASN A 37 1.38 8.72 -2.41
CA ASN A 37 0.56 9.79 -2.93
C ASN A 37 0.95 10.05 -4.39
N PHE A 38 0.10 9.62 -5.34
CA PHE A 38 0.46 9.62 -6.76
C PHE A 38 -0.26 10.66 -7.60
N GLU A 39 -1.27 11.35 -7.07
CA GLU A 39 -1.99 12.35 -7.84
C GLU A 39 -1.16 13.65 -7.95
N PRO A 40 -1.04 14.23 -9.16
CA PRO A 40 -1.55 13.73 -10.44
C PRO A 40 -0.61 12.74 -11.16
N GLU A 41 0.72 12.88 -10.99
CA GLU A 41 1.72 12.19 -11.83
C GLU A 41 2.96 11.73 -11.05
N SER A 42 2.76 11.21 -9.84
CA SER A 42 3.88 10.81 -8.97
C SER A 42 4.06 9.30 -8.85
N ALA A 43 3.28 8.51 -9.59
CA ALA A 43 3.43 7.06 -9.64
C ALA A 43 4.81 6.64 -10.19
N ARG A 44 5.36 7.36 -11.19
CA ARG A 44 6.72 7.10 -11.73
C ARG A 44 7.82 7.19 -10.67
N LYS A 45 7.59 7.93 -9.58
CA LYS A 45 8.54 8.08 -8.48
C LYS A 45 8.59 6.86 -7.58
N ALA A 46 7.57 6.00 -7.65
CA ALA A 46 7.45 4.80 -6.84
C ALA A 46 7.74 3.52 -7.62
N PHE A 47 7.32 3.42 -8.88
CA PHE A 47 7.59 2.27 -9.74
C PHE A 47 7.55 2.65 -11.23
N PRO A 48 8.29 1.95 -12.11
CA PRO A 48 8.20 2.13 -13.56
C PRO A 48 6.77 1.86 -14.05
N CYS A 49 6.13 2.87 -14.64
CA CYS A 49 4.76 2.78 -15.12
C CYS A 49 4.53 3.70 -16.32
N PHE A 50 3.41 3.46 -17.02
CA PHE A 50 2.91 4.38 -18.04
C PHE A 50 2.03 5.43 -17.35
N GLU A 51 2.39 6.71 -17.48
CA GLU A 51 1.72 7.82 -16.79
C GLU A 51 0.67 8.56 -17.63
N ASP A 52 0.28 7.98 -18.76
CA ASP A 52 -0.91 8.47 -19.46
C ASP A 52 -2.16 8.13 -18.60
N PRO A 53 -3.04 9.10 -18.28
CA PRO A 53 -4.28 8.83 -17.53
C PRO A 53 -5.27 7.94 -18.29
N SER A 54 -5.12 7.81 -19.61
CA SER A 54 -6.01 7.09 -20.52
C SER A 54 -6.00 5.56 -20.36
N PRO A 55 -4.83 4.88 -20.29
CA PRO A 55 -4.78 3.44 -20.02
C PRO A 55 -5.10 3.10 -18.56
N LYS A 56 -6.24 2.44 -18.34
CA LYS A 56 -6.52 1.76 -17.07
C LYS A 56 -5.83 0.40 -17.04
N ALA A 57 -5.23 0.07 -15.90
CA ALA A 57 -4.60 -1.22 -15.66
C ALA A 57 -5.15 -1.87 -14.39
N THR A 58 -5.04 -3.19 -14.30
CA THR A 58 -5.32 -3.91 -13.05
C THR A 58 -4.03 -4.10 -12.28
N PHE A 59 -4.06 -3.94 -10.96
CA PHE A 59 -2.92 -4.06 -10.08
C PHE A 59 -3.12 -5.23 -9.12
N GLN A 60 -2.06 -6.00 -8.90
CA GLN A 60 -2.01 -7.03 -7.88
C GLN A 60 -0.74 -6.78 -7.06
N ILE A 61 -0.92 -6.19 -5.88
CA ILE A 61 0.18 -5.65 -5.08
C ILE A 61 0.54 -6.67 -3.99
N SER A 62 1.84 -6.85 -3.78
CA SER A 62 2.38 -7.53 -2.59
C SER A 62 3.45 -6.67 -1.96
N VAL A 63 3.56 -6.73 -0.64
CA VAL A 63 4.59 -6.02 0.13
C VAL A 63 5.16 -6.90 1.23
N ILE A 64 6.46 -6.77 1.47
CA ILE A 64 7.16 -7.42 2.59
C ILE A 64 7.36 -6.38 3.68
N VAL A 65 6.83 -6.63 4.87
CA VAL A 65 6.84 -5.70 6.00
C VAL A 65 7.12 -6.43 7.31
N LEU A 66 7.42 -5.71 8.39
CA LEU A 66 7.50 -6.29 9.73
C LEU A 66 6.16 -6.91 10.14
N GLN A 67 6.20 -8.00 10.91
CA GLN A 67 4.99 -8.71 11.38
C GLN A 67 3.97 -7.80 12.06
N GLU A 68 4.45 -6.88 12.88
CA GLU A 68 3.66 -5.92 13.63
C GLU A 68 3.12 -4.75 12.80
N MET A 69 3.56 -4.55 11.56
CA MET A 69 3.06 -3.46 10.71
C MET A 69 1.73 -3.84 10.05
N THR A 70 0.85 -2.86 9.97
CA THR A 70 -0.36 -2.88 9.15
C THR A 70 0.03 -2.49 7.72
N ALA A 71 -0.46 -3.24 6.73
CA ALA A 71 -0.33 -2.92 5.31
C ALA A 71 -1.73 -2.82 4.70
N LEU A 72 -2.01 -1.71 4.01
CA LEU A 72 -3.28 -1.42 3.35
C LEU A 72 -3.03 -1.10 1.88
N SER A 73 -3.97 -1.47 1.02
CA SER A 73 -3.96 -1.13 -0.40
C SER A 73 -5.41 -1.03 -0.89
N ASN A 74 -5.62 -0.88 -2.20
CA ASN A 74 -6.93 -0.69 -2.80
C ASN A 74 -7.90 -1.86 -2.57
N MET A 75 -7.38 -3.07 -2.40
CA MET A 75 -8.16 -4.29 -2.29
C MET A 75 -7.93 -5.00 -0.96
N SER A 76 -8.82 -5.96 -0.63
CA SER A 76 -8.67 -6.81 0.54
C SER A 76 -7.39 -7.65 0.48
N ILE A 77 -6.89 -8.04 1.67
CA ILE A 77 -5.76 -8.96 1.78
C ILE A 77 -6.20 -10.34 1.28
N ALA A 78 -5.50 -10.85 0.27
CA ALA A 78 -5.64 -12.22 -0.23
C ALA A 78 -4.85 -13.21 0.65
N SER A 79 -3.64 -12.84 1.06
CA SER A 79 -2.83 -13.64 1.98
C SER A 79 -1.87 -12.79 2.82
N SER A 80 -1.51 -13.30 4.00
CA SER A 80 -0.51 -12.72 4.89
C SER A 80 0.27 -13.83 5.57
N GLU A 81 1.49 -14.07 5.12
CA GLU A 81 2.31 -15.22 5.51
C GLU A 81 3.71 -14.78 5.92
N PRO A 82 4.41 -15.51 6.82
CA PRO A 82 5.82 -15.26 7.10
C PRO A 82 6.65 -15.20 5.83
N TYR A 83 7.57 -14.24 5.75
CA TYR A 83 8.43 -14.09 4.57
C TYR A 83 9.72 -14.89 4.73
N ASN A 84 9.86 -15.96 3.94
CA ASN A 84 10.94 -16.94 4.02
C ASN A 84 11.03 -17.53 5.45
N GLU A 85 12.23 -17.89 5.89
CA GLU A 85 12.49 -18.38 7.25
C GLU A 85 12.55 -17.24 8.30
N ASN A 86 12.40 -15.99 7.87
CA ASN A 86 12.47 -14.83 8.77
C ASN A 86 11.09 -14.53 9.38
N ILE A 87 10.87 -15.03 10.59
CA ILE A 87 9.61 -14.85 11.34
C ILE A 87 9.30 -13.38 11.70
N SER A 88 10.27 -12.46 11.61
CA SER A 88 10.03 -11.03 11.88
C SER A 88 9.37 -10.30 10.70
N LEU A 89 9.37 -10.90 9.51
CA LEU A 89 8.80 -10.35 8.29
C LEU A 89 7.58 -11.16 7.84
N LYS A 90 6.66 -10.48 7.18
CA LYS A 90 5.53 -11.10 6.48
C LYS A 90 5.40 -10.53 5.08
N LYS A 91 4.97 -11.36 4.14
CA LYS A 91 4.50 -10.93 2.83
C LYS A 91 2.98 -10.81 2.87
N VAL A 92 2.49 -9.60 2.67
CA VAL A 92 1.06 -9.31 2.52
C VAL A 92 0.77 -9.19 1.03
N SER A 93 -0.19 -9.96 0.52
CA SER A 93 -0.64 -9.89 -0.88
C SER A 93 -2.10 -9.47 -0.92
N PHE A 94 -2.42 -8.53 -1.80
CA PHE A 94 -3.77 -8.00 -1.98
C PHE A 94 -4.44 -8.63 -3.19
N GLU A 95 -5.77 -8.70 -3.16
CA GLU A 95 -6.60 -9.12 -4.29
C GLU A 95 -6.37 -8.22 -5.51
N LYS A 96 -6.62 -8.77 -6.71
CA LYS A 96 -6.47 -8.03 -7.96
C LYS A 96 -7.53 -6.93 -8.05
N THR A 97 -7.12 -5.72 -8.40
CA THR A 97 -8.03 -4.59 -8.56
C THR A 97 -8.87 -4.71 -9.85
N PRO A 98 -10.04 -4.04 -9.92
CA PRO A 98 -10.59 -3.65 -11.22
C PRO A 98 -9.63 -2.69 -11.96
N PRO A 99 -9.85 -2.40 -13.25
CA PRO A 99 -9.03 -1.43 -13.97
C PRO A 99 -9.06 -0.03 -13.32
N LEU A 100 -7.90 0.48 -12.91
CA LEU A 100 -7.69 1.83 -12.35
C LEU A 100 -6.61 2.58 -13.11
N SER A 101 -6.68 3.92 -13.09
CA SER A 101 -5.59 4.78 -13.53
C SER A 101 -4.46 4.76 -12.49
N THR A 102 -3.21 4.82 -12.94
CA THR A 102 -2.03 4.59 -12.09
C THR A 102 -1.96 5.47 -10.84
N TYR A 103 -2.44 6.71 -10.92
CA TYR A 103 -2.46 7.64 -9.79
C TYR A 103 -3.40 7.23 -8.63
N LEU A 104 -4.30 6.27 -8.85
CA LEU A 104 -5.18 5.72 -7.81
C LEU A 104 -4.60 4.49 -7.10
N ALA A 105 -3.49 3.94 -7.59
CA ALA A 105 -2.81 2.83 -6.91
C ALA A 105 -2.32 3.32 -5.54
N ALA A 106 -2.63 2.57 -4.48
CA ALA A 106 -2.36 2.99 -3.12
C ALA A 106 -1.66 1.88 -2.32
N LEU A 107 -0.70 2.27 -1.49
CA LEU A 107 -0.07 1.43 -0.50
C LEU A 107 0.22 2.26 0.76
N VAL A 108 -0.25 1.77 1.91
CA VAL A 108 -0.01 2.37 3.23
C VAL A 108 0.58 1.32 4.15
N ILE A 109 1.69 1.64 4.78
CA ILE A 109 2.42 0.76 5.69
C ILE A 109 2.69 1.53 6.98
N GLY A 110 2.38 0.93 8.13
CA GLY A 110 2.69 1.57 9.40
C GLY A 110 2.02 0.90 10.59
N TYR A 111 1.81 1.70 11.64
CA TYR A 111 1.35 1.24 12.94
C TYR A 111 -0.03 1.81 13.23
N TYR A 112 -1.05 1.09 12.77
CA TYR A 112 -2.43 1.56 12.82
C TYR A 112 -3.34 0.58 13.53
N ASP A 113 -4.26 1.12 14.33
CA ASP A 113 -5.49 0.46 14.76
C ASP A 113 -6.66 0.98 13.91
N TYR A 114 -7.83 0.34 14.03
CA TYR A 114 -9.03 0.80 13.34
C TYR A 114 -10.29 0.57 14.16
N VAL A 115 -11.30 1.40 13.89
CA VAL A 115 -12.70 1.09 14.22
C VAL A 115 -13.38 0.57 12.96
N GLU A 116 -14.30 -0.36 13.12
CA GLU A 116 -15.05 -0.98 12.01
C GLU A 116 -16.55 -0.84 12.24
N ARG A 117 -17.28 -0.53 11.17
CA ARG A 117 -18.74 -0.61 11.13
C ARG A 117 -19.17 -1.30 9.84
N MET A 118 -20.21 -2.12 9.93
CA MET A 118 -20.83 -2.72 8.76
C MET A 118 -21.77 -1.74 8.06
N HIS A 119 -21.66 -1.66 6.73
CA HIS A 119 -22.65 -1.03 5.86
C HIS A 119 -23.18 -2.09 4.88
N GLY A 120 -24.32 -2.69 5.23
CA GLY A 120 -24.77 -3.93 4.60
C GLY A 120 -23.79 -5.06 4.90
N GLU A 121 -23.34 -5.78 3.87
CA GLU A 121 -22.36 -6.87 3.97
C GLU A 121 -20.90 -6.39 3.91
N LYS A 122 -20.67 -5.08 3.75
CA LYS A 122 -19.31 -4.53 3.58
C LYS A 122 -18.81 -3.87 4.87
N PRO A 123 -17.62 -4.23 5.36
CA PRO A 123 -16.99 -3.51 6.47
C PRO A 123 -16.44 -2.17 5.99
N ILE A 124 -16.71 -1.11 6.74
CA ILE A 124 -16.08 0.20 6.62
C ILE A 124 -15.13 0.35 7.80
N ARG A 125 -13.84 0.56 7.51
CA ARG A 125 -12.79 0.73 8.52
C ARG A 125 -12.24 2.16 8.47
N VAL A 126 -12.11 2.77 9.64
CA VAL A 126 -11.40 4.04 9.81
C VAL A 126 -10.12 3.73 10.59
N TYR A 127 -8.98 3.97 9.95
CA TYR A 127 -7.66 3.71 10.53
C TYR A 127 -7.12 4.96 11.23
N THR A 128 -6.45 4.74 12.36
CA THR A 128 -5.78 5.79 13.16
C THR A 128 -4.50 5.24 13.77
N TYR A 129 -3.66 6.10 14.34
CA TYR A 129 -2.48 5.66 15.08
C TYR A 129 -2.86 4.69 16.21
N ARG A 130 -1.96 3.76 16.52
CA ARG A 130 -2.19 2.78 17.57
C ARG A 130 -2.60 3.44 18.89
N GLY A 131 -3.61 2.87 19.54
CA GLY A 131 -4.15 3.39 20.80
C GLY A 131 -4.93 4.70 20.69
N LYS A 132 -5.26 5.19 19.48
CA LYS A 132 -6.03 6.43 19.26
C LYS A 132 -7.44 6.18 18.72
N THR A 133 -7.98 4.97 18.87
CA THR A 133 -9.31 4.61 18.39
C THR A 133 -10.44 5.38 19.07
N GLU A 134 -10.24 5.87 20.31
CA GLU A 134 -11.23 6.71 21.01
C GLU A 134 -11.44 8.10 20.38
N GLN A 135 -10.59 8.50 19.43
CA GLN A 135 -10.64 9.80 18.75
C GLN A 135 -11.43 9.77 17.43
N ILE A 136 -11.89 8.59 17.00
CA ILE A 136 -12.57 8.36 15.71
C ILE A 136 -13.89 7.60 15.85
#